data_AF-A0A0R3WYV5-F1
#
_entry.id   AF-A0A0R3WYV5-F1
#
_cell.length_a   1.000
_cell.length_b   1.000
_cell.length_c   1.000
_cell.angle_alpha   90.00
_cell.angle_beta   90.00
_cell.angle_gamma   90.00
#
_symmetry.space_group_name_H-M   'P 1'
#
loop_
_entity.id
_entity.type
_entity.pdbx_description
1 polymer ?
#
loop_
_entity_poly.entity_id
_entity_poly.type
_entity_poly.pdbx_seq_one_letter_code
_entity_poly.pdbx_strand_id
1 'polypeptide(L)'
;MGTAISFVNSSEESQLLEVANLLLQKAAFNPQSDQPSKSAVDLIFRPYQFRLSEVDGFRYRALDIVGKITRKRIREARLKEIKLELMNSERLKSYFEDHSADMDALRHDKPLSSLQQTHLKDVPEYMDNSPSNSKI
;
A
#
# COMPACT_ATOMS: atom_id res chain seq x y z
N MET A 1 18.30 -6.51 9.08
CA MET A 1 17.91 -7.64 8.22
C MET A 1 16.54 -7.33 7.64
N GLY A 2 16.40 -7.25 6.32
CA GLY A 2 15.09 -7.01 5.69
C GLY A 2 14.31 -8.32 5.53
N THR A 3 12.99 -8.28 5.72
CA THR A 3 12.09 -9.39 5.41
C THR A 3 11.45 -9.12 4.05
N ALA A 4 11.58 -10.04 3.10
CA ALA A 4 10.86 -9.98 1.82
C ALA A 4 9.56 -10.80 1.94
N ILE A 5 8.45 -10.21 1.50
CA ILE A 5 7.13 -10.85 1.48
C ILE A 5 6.67 -10.93 0.04
N SER A 6 6.21 -12.10 -0.39
CA SER A 6 5.55 -12.32 -1.68
C SER A 6 4.12 -12.76 -1.45
N PHE A 7 3.21 -12.28 -2.29
CA PHE A 7 1.82 -12.75 -2.35
C PHE A 7 1.71 -13.69 -3.54
N VAL A 8 1.02 -14.81 -3.35
CA VAL A 8 0.84 -15.83 -4.38
C VAL A 8 -0.65 -16.10 -4.49
N ASN A 9 -1.20 -15.88 -5.67
CA ASN A 9 -2.58 -16.22 -5.95
C ASN A 9 -2.71 -17.71 -6.29
N SER A 10 -3.90 -18.29 -6.20
CA SER A 10 -4.14 -19.70 -6.57
C SER A 10 -3.77 -20.00 -8.03
N SER A 11 -3.84 -19.01 -8.92
CA SER A 11 -3.40 -19.13 -10.31
C SER A 11 -1.88 -19.26 -10.48
N GLU A 12 -1.10 -18.87 -9.47
CA GLU A 12 0.37 -18.75 -9.52
C GLU A 12 1.07 -19.87 -8.72
N GLU A 13 0.33 -20.84 -8.18
CA GLU A 13 0.89 -21.94 -7.38
C GLU A 13 1.94 -22.76 -8.15
N SER A 14 1.75 -22.94 -9.46
CA SER A 14 2.70 -23.62 -10.34
C SER A 14 4.04 -22.87 -10.45
N GLN A 15 3.98 -21.53 -10.53
CA GLN A 15 5.17 -20.68 -10.60
C GLN A 15 5.94 -20.70 -9.28
N LEU A 16 5.22 -20.73 -8.16
CA LEU A 16 5.85 -20.86 -6.83
C LEU A 16 6.62 -22.17 -6.70
N LEU A 17 6.07 -23.29 -7.18
CA LEU A 17 6.77 -24.58 -7.19
C LEU A 17 8.03 -24.53 -8.06
N GLU A 18 7.95 -23.93 -9.25
CA GLU A 18 9.09 -23.77 -10.14
C GLU A 18 10.21 -22.94 -9.51
N VAL A 19 9.87 -21.78 -8.93
CA VAL A 19 10.83 -20.91 -8.24
C VAL A 19 11.46 -21.62 -7.05
N ALA A 20 10.68 -22.38 -6.26
CA ALA A 20 11.22 -23.17 -5.16
C ALA A 20 12.27 -24.18 -5.65
N ASN A 21 11.98 -24.92 -6.73
CA ASN A 21 12.91 -25.89 -7.28
C ASN A 21 14.20 -25.25 -7.80
N LEU A 22 14.11 -24.09 -8.48
CA LEU A 22 15.27 -23.35 -8.96
C LEU A 22 16.15 -22.83 -7.81
N LEU A 23 15.53 -22.34 -6.74
CA LEU A 23 16.25 -21.86 -5.56
C LEU A 23 16.93 -23.01 -4.81
N LEU A 24 16.31 -24.19 -4.72
CA LEU A 24 16.94 -25.40 -4.16
C LEU A 24 18.13 -25.85 -5.01
N GLN A 25 18.01 -25.82 -6.35
CA GLN A 25 19.11 -26.23 -7.23
C GLN A 25 20.32 -25.30 -7.12
N LYS A 26 20.08 -23.99 -6.91
CA LYS A 26 21.12 -22.97 -6.79
C LYS A 26 21.79 -22.95 -5.42
N ALA A 27 21.05 -23.30 -4.37
CA ALA A 27 21.61 -23.48 -3.04
C ALA A 27 22.16 -24.91 -2.94
N ALA A 28 23.49 -25.10 -3.03
CA ALA A 28 24.14 -26.40 -2.86
C ALA A 28 23.92 -26.95 -1.42
N PHE A 29 22.72 -27.46 -1.16
CA PHE A 29 22.27 -27.89 0.15
C PHE A 29 22.55 -29.39 0.31
N ASN A 30 23.39 -29.73 1.30
CA ASN A 30 23.64 -31.11 1.70
C ASN A 30 22.50 -31.54 2.64
N PRO A 31 21.60 -32.45 2.25
CA PRO A 31 20.49 -32.84 3.11
C PRO A 31 20.99 -33.81 4.18
N GLN A 32 21.28 -33.30 5.37
CA GLN A 32 21.27 -34.10 6.60
C GLN A 32 20.21 -33.54 7.53
N SER A 33 18.99 -34.05 7.40
CA SER A 33 18.04 -34.11 8.51
C SER A 33 16.94 -35.09 8.17
N ASP A 34 16.97 -36.24 8.83
CA ASP A 34 15.92 -37.26 8.83
C ASP A 34 14.63 -36.69 9.41
N GLN A 35 13.72 -36.19 8.56
CA GLN A 35 12.30 -36.01 8.87
C GLN A 35 11.45 -36.21 7.60
N PRO A 36 10.29 -36.87 7.70
CA PRO A 36 9.51 -37.26 6.54
C PRO A 36 8.76 -36.05 5.93
N SER A 37 8.76 -36.01 4.59
CA SER A 37 7.86 -35.23 3.72
C SER A 37 7.70 -33.73 4.01
N LYS A 38 8.73 -32.91 3.76
CA LYS A 38 8.56 -31.47 3.52
C LYS A 38 8.63 -31.19 2.02
N SER A 39 7.67 -30.46 1.47
CA SER A 39 7.69 -30.07 0.05
C SER A 39 8.86 -29.10 -0.22
N ALA A 40 9.32 -29.02 -1.48
CA ALA A 40 10.38 -28.07 -1.87
C ALA A 40 10.06 -26.62 -1.46
N VAL A 41 8.77 -26.29 -1.46
CA VAL A 41 8.23 -24.99 -1.04
C VAL A 41 8.43 -24.78 0.45
N ASP A 42 8.06 -25.74 1.31
CA ASP A 42 8.14 -25.60 2.78
C ASP A 42 9.58 -25.48 3.30
N LEU A 43 10.56 -25.95 2.51
CA LEU A 43 11.97 -25.85 2.83
C LEU A 43 12.53 -24.44 2.61
N ILE A 44 12.05 -23.73 1.59
CA ILE A 44 12.55 -22.40 1.22
C ILE A 44 11.65 -21.29 1.75
N PHE A 45 10.35 -21.41 1.49
CA PHE A 45 9.35 -20.40 1.82
C PHE A 45 8.69 -20.80 3.13
N ARG A 46 8.62 -19.83 4.04
CA ARG A 46 7.85 -19.98 5.27
C ARG A 46 6.54 -19.23 5.10
N PRO A 47 5.40 -19.84 5.47
CA PRO A 47 4.15 -19.11 5.47
C PRO A 47 4.29 -17.89 6.39
N TYR A 48 3.92 -16.73 5.86
CA TYR A 48 3.99 -15.50 6.64
C TYR A 48 2.90 -15.53 7.72
N GLN A 49 3.31 -15.55 8.98
CA GLN A 49 2.37 -15.47 10.10
C GLN A 49 1.95 -14.01 10.30
N PHE A 50 0.86 -13.62 9.64
CA PHE A 50 0.32 -12.28 9.72
C PHE A 50 -0.25 -12.01 11.11
N ARG A 51 0.40 -11.14 11.88
CA ARG A 51 -0.09 -10.69 13.18
C ARG A 51 -1.04 -9.51 12.97
N LEU A 52 -2.34 -9.76 13.10
CA LEU A 52 -3.38 -8.73 12.96
C LEU A 52 -3.14 -7.52 13.88
N SER A 53 -2.58 -7.76 15.07
CA SER A 53 -2.23 -6.72 16.04
C SER A 53 -1.26 -5.66 15.49
N GLU A 54 -0.39 -6.03 14.54
CA GLU A 54 0.56 -5.08 13.92
C GLU A 54 -0.13 -4.13 12.94
N VAL A 55 -1.37 -4.44 12.54
CA VAL A 55 -2.14 -3.67 11.55
C VAL A 55 -3.28 -2.88 12.20
N ASP A 56 -3.51 -3.05 13.50
CA ASP A 56 -4.54 -2.30 14.23
C ASP A 56 -4.30 -0.78 14.19
N GLY A 57 -3.05 -0.34 14.26
CA GLY A 57 -2.70 1.07 14.07
C GLY A 57 -3.07 1.61 12.67
N PHE A 58 -2.95 0.79 11.63
CA PHE A 58 -3.40 1.14 10.28
C PHE A 58 -4.92 1.18 10.18
N ARG A 59 -5.60 0.22 10.81
CA ARG A 59 -7.07 0.15 10.88
C ARG A 59 -7.65 1.43 11.50
N TYR A 60 -7.10 1.90 12.62
CA TYR A 60 -7.54 3.14 13.25
C TYR A 60 -7.42 4.35 12.32
N ARG A 61 -6.27 4.51 11.65
CA ARG A 61 -6.05 5.60 10.68
C ARG A 61 -7.03 5.53 9.52
N ALA A 62 -7.25 4.33 8.96
CA ALA A 62 -8.18 4.14 7.86
C ALA A 62 -9.62 4.52 8.24
N LEU A 63 -10.08 4.07 9.41
CA LEU A 63 -11.44 4.36 9.90
C LEU A 63 -11.67 5.86 10.14
N ASP A 64 -10.70 6.54 10.76
CA ASP A 64 -10.81 7.98 11.00
C ASP A 64 -10.83 8.80 9.68
N ILE A 65 -10.02 8.40 8.69
CA ILE A 65 -10.05 9.02 7.36
C ILE A 65 -11.39 8.76 6.65
N VAL A 66 -11.91 7.53 6.69
CA VAL A 66 -13.20 7.18 6.07
C VAL A 66 -14.34 8.06 6.61
N GLY A 67 -14.37 8.30 7.92
CA GLY A 67 -15.36 9.20 8.54
C GLY A 67 -15.26 10.65 8.06
N LYS A 68 -14.07 11.10 7.65
CA LYS A 68 -13.81 12.46 7.14
C LYS A 68 -14.15 12.64 5.66
N ILE A 69 -14.32 11.54 4.91
CA ILE A 69 -14.71 11.59 3.50
C ILE A 69 -16.21 11.87 3.41
N THR A 70 -16.55 13.09 2.96
CA THR A 70 -17.95 13.51 2.75
C THR A 70 -18.25 13.68 1.26
N ARG A 71 -19.53 13.66 0.88
CA ARG A 71 -19.96 13.90 -0.51
C ARG A 71 -19.43 15.23 -1.06
N LYS A 72 -19.34 16.26 -0.22
CA LYS A 72 -18.77 17.56 -0.58
C LYS A 72 -17.29 17.42 -0.95
N ARG A 73 -16.51 16.73 -0.10
CA ARG A 73 -15.09 16.46 -0.37
C ARG A 73 -14.87 15.63 -1.63
N ILE A 74 -15.73 14.63 -1.88
CA ILE A 74 -15.69 13.83 -3.11
C ILE A 74 -15.94 14.71 -4.33
N ARG A 75 -16.95 15.58 -4.28
CA ARG A 75 -17.28 16.49 -5.38
C ARG A 75 -16.14 17.48 -5.65
N GLU A 76 -15.58 18.08 -4.60
CA GLU A 76 -14.43 18.97 -4.71
C GLU A 76 -13.23 18.24 -5.31
N ALA A 77 -12.91 17.04 -4.83
CA ALA A 77 -11.83 16.19 -5.34
C ALA A 77 -12.00 15.90 -6.84
N ARG A 78 -13.22 15.52 -7.24
CA ARG A 78 -13.54 15.23 -8.64
C ARG A 78 -13.43 16.48 -9.52
N LEU A 79 -13.85 17.65 -9.04
CA LEU A 79 -13.71 18.90 -9.77
C LEU A 79 -12.23 19.25 -9.98
N LYS A 80 -11.38 19.08 -8.96
CA LYS A 80 -9.94 19.30 -9.10
C LYS A 80 -9.30 18.35 -10.11
N GLU A 81 -9.66 17.07 -10.08
CA GLU A 81 -9.20 16.07 -11.04
C GLU A 81 -9.55 16.47 -12.48
N ILE A 82 -10.81 16.82 -12.73
CA ILE A 82 -11.28 17.27 -14.06
C ILE A 82 -10.54 18.52 -14.52
N LYS A 83 -10.35 19.53 -13.64
CA LYS A 83 -9.62 20.75 -14.01
C LYS A 83 -8.17 20.46 -14.40
N LEU A 84 -7.48 19.59 -13.66
CA LEU A 84 -6.13 19.16 -14.00
C LEU A 84 -6.08 18.42 -15.34
N GLU A 85 -7.07 17.56 -15.60
CA GLU A 85 -7.20 16.85 -16.86
C GLU A 85 -7.43 17.82 -18.03
N LEU A 86 -8.28 18.84 -17.86
CA LEU A 86 -8.49 19.90 -18.85
C LEU A 86 -7.19 20.65 -19.18
N MET A 87 -6.45 21.06 -18.16
CA MET A 87 -5.19 21.80 -18.34
C MET A 87 -4.11 20.96 -19.05
N ASN A 88 -4.11 19.64 -18.83
CA ASN A 88 -3.14 18.72 -19.42
C ASN A 88 -3.59 18.13 -20.77
N SER A 89 -4.82 18.40 -21.19
CA SER A 89 -5.39 17.85 -22.43
C SER A 89 -4.76 18.47 -23.66
N GLU A 90 -4.19 17.64 -24.54
CA GLU A 90 -3.60 18.09 -25.80
C GLU A 90 -4.62 18.70 -26.75
N ARG A 91 -5.86 18.18 -26.72
CA ARG A 91 -6.94 18.63 -27.61
C ARG A 91 -7.41 20.05 -27.31
N LEU A 92 -7.24 20.49 -26.07
CA LEU A 92 -7.69 21.81 -25.61
C LEU A 92 -6.59 22.87 -25.68
N LYS A 93 -5.36 22.51 -26.05
CA LYS A 93 -4.23 23.46 -26.12
C LYS A 93 -4.52 24.63 -27.06
N SER A 94 -4.97 24.37 -28.29
CA SER A 94 -5.30 25.42 -29.26
C SER A 94 -6.44 26.31 -28.79
N TYR A 95 -7.48 25.74 -28.18
CA TYR A 95 -8.58 26.51 -27.60
C TYR A 95 -8.09 27.50 -26.54
N PHE A 96 -7.17 27.04 -25.69
CA PHE A 96 -6.61 27.84 -24.60
C PHE A 96 -5.55 28.85 -25.05
N GLU A 97 -4.90 28.65 -26.19
CA GLU A 97 -4.08 29.66 -26.85
C GLU A 97 -4.93 30.87 -27.27
N ASP A 98 -6.14 30.61 -27.77
CA ASP A 98 -7.11 31.65 -28.14
C ASP A 98 -7.86 32.25 -26.92
N HIS A 99 -7.96 31.51 -25.81
CA HIS A 99 -8.73 31.87 -24.61
C HIS A 99 -7.89 31.78 -23.33
N SER A 100 -6.90 32.68 -23.21
CA SER A 100 -5.98 32.71 -22.06
C SER A 100 -6.68 32.93 -20.70
N ALA A 101 -7.78 33.69 -20.68
CA ALA A 101 -8.55 33.95 -19.48
C ALA A 101 -9.13 32.67 -18.84
N ASP A 102 -9.55 31.70 -19.65
CA ASP A 102 -10.11 30.44 -19.17
C ASP A 102 -9.02 29.54 -18.56
N MET A 103 -7.81 29.56 -19.14
CA MET A 103 -6.65 28.90 -18.53
C MET A 103 -6.28 29.48 -17.17
N ASP A 104 -6.30 30.79 -17.05
CA ASP A 104 -5.98 31.45 -15.79
C ASP A 104 -7.06 31.19 -14.74
N ALA A 105 -8.34 31.14 -15.15
CA ALA A 105 -9.44 30.73 -14.28
C ALA A 105 -9.26 29.30 -13.71
N LEU A 106 -8.70 28.37 -14.49
CA LEU A 106 -8.38 27.02 -14.04
C LEU A 106 -7.19 26.97 -13.06
N ARG A 107 -6.20 27.86 -13.24
CA ARG A 107 -5.00 27.96 -12.38
C ARG A 107 -5.28 28.52 -11.00
N HIS A 108 -6.26 29.41 -10.87
CA HIS A 108 -6.60 30.06 -9.60
C HIS A 108 -7.47 29.20 -8.67
N ASP A 109 -7.66 27.91 -8.99
CA ASP A 109 -8.47 27.05 -8.15
C ASP A 109 -7.87 26.83 -6.77
N LYS A 110 -8.73 26.83 -5.75
CA LYS A 110 -8.29 26.63 -4.37
C LYS A 110 -7.78 25.21 -4.22
N PRO A 111 -6.59 25.00 -3.61
CA PRO A 111 -6.15 23.66 -3.31
C PRO A 111 -7.16 22.99 -2.39
N LEU A 112 -7.54 21.75 -2.70
CA LEU A 112 -8.24 20.89 -1.74
C LEU A 112 -7.38 20.78 -0.48
N SER A 113 -7.80 21.50 0.55
CA SER A 113 -7.13 21.48 1.85
C SER A 113 -7.40 20.14 2.52
N SER A 114 -6.48 19.18 2.42
CA SER A 114 -6.47 18.07 3.35
C SER A 114 -5.93 18.61 4.68
N LEU A 115 -6.79 18.66 5.70
CA LEU A 115 -6.34 19.02 7.03
C LEU A 115 -5.48 17.87 7.53
N GLN A 116 -4.15 18.03 7.49
CA GLN A 116 -3.22 17.03 8.02
C GLN A 116 -3.53 16.81 9.49
N GLN A 117 -3.92 15.59 9.84
CA GLN A 117 -4.24 15.22 11.21
C GLN A 117 -2.96 14.76 11.88
N THR A 118 -2.34 15.61 12.70
CA THR A 118 -1.08 15.32 13.39
C THR A 118 -1.18 14.07 14.26
N HIS A 119 -2.33 13.85 14.90
CA HIS A 119 -2.61 12.69 15.74
C HIS A 119 -2.75 11.37 14.98
N LEU A 120 -2.87 11.38 13.64
CA LEU A 120 -2.84 10.16 12.83
C LEU A 120 -1.41 9.71 12.50
N LYS A 121 -0.38 10.48 12.87
CA LYS A 121 1.03 10.10 12.64
C LYS A 121 1.49 9.03 13.61
N ASP A 122 1.02 9.10 14.85
CA ASP A 122 1.44 8.22 15.94
C ASP A 122 0.30 7.26 16.31
N VAL A 123 0.64 6.00 16.57
CA VAL A 123 -0.32 5.03 17.11
C VAL A 123 -0.39 5.25 18.62
N PRO A 124 -1.58 5.39 19.22
CA PRO A 124 -1.69 5.52 20.67
C PRO A 124 -1.07 4.33 21.40
N GLU A 125 -0.41 4.57 22.53
CA GLU A 125 0.34 3.56 23.29
C GLU A 125 -0.51 2.35 23.71
N TYR A 126 -1.82 2.53 23.87
CA TYR A 126 -2.77 1.45 24.19
C TYR A 126 -3.12 0.53 23.00
N MET A 127 -2.72 0.89 21.78
CA MET A 127 -2.92 0.09 20.55
C MET A 127 -1.63 -0.63 20.12
N ASP A 128 -0.48 -0.26 20.68
CA ASP A 128 0.79 -0.96 20.45
C ASP A 128 0.86 -2.20 21.36
N ASN A 129 0.48 -3.35 20.81
CA ASN A 129 0.64 -4.68 21.43
C ASN A 129 2.10 -5.16 21.47
N SER A 130 3.06 -4.24 21.65
CA SER A 130 4.44 -4.62 21.93
C SER A 130 4.50 -5.18 23.35
N PRO A 131 5.00 -6.41 23.58
CA PRO A 131 5.17 -6.91 24.94
C PRO A 131 6.17 -5.99 25.63
N SER A 132 5.69 -5.20 26.57
CA SER A 132 6.55 -4.43 27.46
C SER A 132 7.44 -5.42 28.19
N ASN A 133 8.73 -5.44 27.83
CA ASN A 133 9.73 -6.18 28.57
C ASN A 133 9.81 -5.52 29.96
N SER A 134 9.01 -6.00 30.91
CA SER A 134 9.13 -5.64 32.31
C SER A 134 10.43 -6.23 32.82
N LYS A 135 11.47 -5.40 32.86
CA LYS A 135 12.60 -5.61 33.77
C LYS A 135 12.05 -5.68 35.19
N ILE A 136 12.04 -6.88 35.75
CA ILE A 136 12.19 -7.16 37.18
C ILE A 136 13.26 -8.24 37.28
#